data_AF-L5K6M2-F1
#
_entry.id   AF-L5K6M2-F1
#
_cell.length_a   1.000
_cell.length_b   1.000
_cell.length_c   1.000
_cell.angle_alpha   90.00
_cell.angle_beta   90.00
_cell.angle_gamma   90.00
#
_symmetry.space_group_name_H-M   'P 1'
#
loop_
_entity.id
_entity.type
_entity.pdbx_description
1 polymer ?
#
loop_
_entity_poly.entity_id
_entity_poly.type
_entity_poly.pdbx_seq_one_letter_code
_entity_poly.pdbx_strand_id
1 'polypeptide(L)'
;QVFCVKLCGNLKYCQSHLYSTVVPPDEITISYRHGLPLITLTLPSRKERCQFVVKPMSSTVGSFLQDLQNEDKGVKTAAIFTADGSEIAGSTLMEILLMNDFKVVINKVTYDVRCPKKEKLNSEHTTEMENMKSLVHRLFTALHLEEFQKKREHQLLEKIDHLKGQLQPLEEMKARIEARSEAQTNGLLWAGLALLSIQGGALAWFTWWVYSWDIMEPVTYFITFANSMVFFAYFIVTRQDYTYSAIKTRQFLHYFHKKSKQQHFDVVQYNKLKEDLAKAKESLSQVRRSLYLPAHIEELDEEN
;
A
#
# COMPACT_ATOMS: atom_id res chain seq x y z
N GLN A 1 12.58 12.87 11.22
CA GLN A 1 12.05 13.48 12.45
C GLN A 1 13.17 13.53 13.47
N VAL A 2 13.74 14.73 13.62
CA VAL A 2 14.65 15.11 14.70
C VAL A 2 13.79 15.38 15.93
N PHE A 3 14.10 14.73 17.07
CA PHE A 3 13.39 15.01 18.31
C PHE A 3 13.89 16.33 18.88
N CYS A 4 13.00 17.31 19.01
CA CYS A 4 13.23 18.54 19.77
C CYS A 4 12.95 18.23 21.25
N VAL A 5 13.96 18.34 22.11
CA VAL A 5 13.78 18.21 23.55
C VAL A 5 13.74 19.61 24.15
N LYS A 6 12.58 20.03 24.63
CA LYS A 6 12.40 21.25 25.43
C LYS A 6 13.00 21.03 26.82
N LEU A 7 13.94 21.88 27.23
CA LEU A 7 14.26 22.04 28.65
C LEU A 7 13.16 22.91 29.29
N CYS A 8 12.17 22.27 29.92
CA CYS A 8 11.31 22.92 30.91
C CYS A 8 11.77 22.47 32.30
N GLY A 9 11.86 23.42 33.24
CA GLY A 9 12.72 23.36 34.42
C GLY A 9 12.45 22.26 35.48
N ASN A 10 13.53 22.02 36.23
CA ASN A 10 13.67 21.38 37.56
C ASN A 10 13.27 19.90 37.72
N LEU A 11 14.26 19.01 37.53
CA LEU A 11 14.37 17.79 38.31
C LEU A 11 15.70 17.82 39.09
N LYS A 12 15.59 17.91 40.42
CA LYS A 12 16.72 17.83 41.36
C LYS A 12 17.22 16.38 41.44
N TYR A 13 18.54 16.24 41.60
CA TYR A 13 19.36 15.02 41.74
C TYR A 13 19.56 14.21 40.44
N CYS A 14 20.77 13.92 39.96
CA CYS A 14 22.09 13.84 40.58
C CYS A 14 23.14 14.33 39.55
N GLN A 15 24.01 15.28 39.90
CA GLN A 15 25.11 15.67 39.01
C GLN A 15 26.37 15.97 39.84
N SER A 16 27.28 15.01 39.83
CA SER A 16 28.66 15.16 40.27
C SER A 16 29.48 15.92 39.22
N HIS A 17 30.11 16.99 39.69
CA HIS A 17 31.30 17.69 39.19
C HIS A 17 31.31 18.29 37.76
N LEU A 18 30.96 19.59 37.74
CA LEU A 18 31.79 20.72 37.28
C LEU A 18 32.62 20.56 35.98
N TYR A 19 32.26 21.31 34.95
CA TYR A 19 33.02 22.49 34.50
C TYR A 19 32.07 23.48 33.82
N SER A 20 32.01 24.68 34.41
CA SER A 20 31.31 25.86 33.90
C SER A 20 32.18 26.51 32.82
N THR A 21 31.62 26.67 31.62
CA THR A 21 31.95 27.82 30.75
C THR A 21 30.63 28.33 30.18
N VAL A 22 30.28 29.57 30.54
CA VAL A 22 29.10 30.26 30.03
C VAL A 22 29.40 30.63 28.57
N VAL A 23 28.94 29.78 27.65
CA VAL A 23 29.02 30.03 26.20
C VAL A 23 28.16 31.25 25.87
N PRO A 24 28.66 32.25 25.13
CA PRO A 24 27.93 33.49 24.81
C PRO A 24 26.59 33.18 24.16
N PRO A 25 25.51 33.94 24.47
CA PRO A 25 24.13 33.61 24.12
C PRO A 25 23.91 33.36 22.62
N ASP A 26 24.71 33.98 21.75
CA ASP A 26 24.50 34.00 20.29
C ASP A 26 25.25 32.92 19.50
N GLU A 27 26.04 32.06 20.15
CA GLU A 27 26.84 31.04 19.44
C GLU A 27 26.09 29.71 19.27
N ILE A 28 26.03 29.20 18.03
CA ILE A 28 25.49 27.87 17.72
C ILE A 28 26.57 26.82 18.02
N THR A 29 26.25 25.84 18.85
CA THR A 29 27.21 24.79 19.24
C THR A 29 26.71 23.40 18.86
N ILE A 30 27.64 22.54 18.44
CA ILE A 30 27.38 21.14 18.15
C ILE A 30 28.07 20.29 19.21
N SER A 31 27.31 19.44 19.91
CA SER A 31 27.83 18.48 20.88
C SER A 31 27.37 17.06 20.53
N TYR A 32 28.20 16.04 20.79
CA TYR A 32 27.80 14.65 20.57
C TYR A 32 27.33 14.03 21.89
N ARG A 33 26.09 13.57 21.95
CA ARG A 33 25.57 12.79 23.07
C ARG A 33 25.09 11.43 22.59
N HIS A 34 25.60 10.36 23.18
CA HIS A 34 25.29 8.98 22.79
C HIS A 34 25.54 8.69 21.30
N GLY A 35 26.53 9.35 20.68
CA GLY A 35 26.86 9.19 19.27
C GLY A 35 25.96 9.97 18.29
N LEU A 36 24.99 10.74 18.77
CA LEU A 36 24.16 11.62 17.95
C LEU A 36 24.61 13.09 18.08
N PRO A 37 24.73 13.83 16.97
CA PRO A 37 24.99 15.26 16.98
C PRO A 37 23.76 16.03 17.50
N LEU A 38 24.01 16.88 18.49
CA LEU A 38 23.06 17.77 19.11
C LEU A 38 23.43 19.21 18.74
N ILE A 39 22.61 19.84 17.90
CA ILE A 39 22.79 21.23 17.48
C ILE A 39 22.00 22.11 18.44
N THR A 40 22.71 22.98 19.16
CA THR A 40 22.11 23.96 20.07
C THR A 40 22.17 25.33 19.42
N LEU A 41 21.01 25.96 19.24
CA LEU A 41 20.89 27.30 18.67
C LEU A 41 19.85 28.12 19.42
N THR A 42 20.00 29.44 19.39
CA THR A 42 19.01 30.38 19.96
C THR A 42 17.95 30.73 18.92
N LEU A 43 16.68 30.52 19.28
CA LEU A 43 15.57 30.83 18.37
C LEU A 43 15.20 32.32 18.43
N PRO A 44 14.95 32.96 17.27
CA PRO A 44 14.82 34.42 17.18
C PRO A 44 13.59 34.99 17.90
N SER A 45 12.46 34.26 17.97
CA SER A 45 11.24 34.82 18.56
C SER A 45 11.27 34.83 20.09
N ARG A 46 11.81 33.78 20.72
CA ARG A 46 11.78 33.61 22.18
C ARG A 46 13.12 33.88 22.86
N LYS A 47 14.21 33.96 22.09
CA LYS A 47 15.60 34.02 22.59
C LYS A 47 15.94 32.88 23.55
N GLU A 48 15.26 31.74 23.42
CA GLU A 48 15.52 30.52 24.17
C GLU A 48 16.49 29.64 23.38
N ARG A 49 17.32 28.87 24.10
CA ARG A 49 18.20 27.86 23.51
C ARG A 49 17.43 26.57 23.29
N CYS A 50 17.35 26.15 22.03
CA CYS A 50 16.73 24.90 21.63
C CYS A 50 17.79 23.93 21.13
N GLN A 51 17.57 22.65 21.44
CA GLN A 51 18.47 21.56 21.08
C GLN A 51 17.79 20.64 20.08
N PHE A 52 18.45 20.41 18.96
CA PHE A 52 17.96 19.58 17.87
C PHE A 52 18.83 18.32 17.77
N VAL A 53 18.22 17.15 17.98
CA VAL A 53 18.90 15.84 17.89
C VAL A 53 18.91 15.36 16.45
N VAL A 54 20.05 15.47 15.77
CA VAL A 54 20.14 15.14 14.35
C VAL A 54 20.59 13.70 14.14
N LYS A 55 20.02 13.01 13.14
CA LYS A 55 20.35 11.63 12.79
C LYS A 55 21.13 11.61 11.47
N PRO A 56 22.46 11.52 11.47
CA PRO A 56 23.30 11.78 10.29
C PRO A 56 22.88 11.04 9.01
N MET A 57 22.49 9.77 9.16
CA MET A 57 22.14 8.85 8.05
C MET A 57 20.70 8.95 7.55
N SER A 58 19.81 9.62 8.30
CA SER A 58 18.36 9.62 7.98
C SER A 58 17.75 11.01 7.89
N SER A 59 18.49 12.05 8.28
CA SER A 59 18.04 13.43 8.22
C SER A 59 18.84 14.22 7.18
N THR A 60 18.12 15.05 6.44
CA THR A 60 18.68 15.99 5.48
C THR A 60 18.70 17.39 6.05
N VAL A 61 19.50 18.26 5.45
CA VAL A 61 19.53 19.69 5.75
C VAL A 61 18.13 20.30 5.65
N GLY A 62 17.37 19.96 4.61
CA GLY A 62 16.01 20.44 4.42
C GLY A 62 15.07 20.00 5.53
N SER A 63 15.17 18.75 6.01
CA SER A 63 14.37 18.29 7.14
C SER A 63 14.70 19.05 8.43
N PHE A 64 15.98 19.36 8.66
CA PHE A 64 16.42 20.14 9.82
C PHE A 64 15.93 21.60 9.74
N LEU A 65 16.02 22.23 8.57
CA LEU A 65 15.50 23.58 8.36
C LEU A 65 13.97 23.64 8.50
N GLN A 66 13.27 22.59 8.08
CA GLN A 66 11.83 22.47 8.28
C GLN A 66 11.49 22.31 9.77
N ASP A 67 12.26 21.50 10.50
CA ASP A 67 12.10 21.33 11.96
C ASP A 67 12.36 22.66 12.71
N LEU A 68 13.34 23.46 12.26
CA LEU A 68 13.61 24.80 12.78
C LEU A 68 12.41 25.76 12.57
N GLN A 69 11.83 25.76 11.37
CA GLN A 69 10.66 26.59 11.03
C GLN A 69 9.40 26.14 11.78
N ASN A 70 9.24 24.83 12.00
CA ASN A 70 8.13 24.26 12.74
C ASN A 70 8.19 24.61 14.24
N GLU A 71 9.39 24.66 14.83
CA GLU A 71 9.57 25.01 16.25
C GLU A 71 9.39 26.51 16.51
N ASP A 72 9.92 27.38 15.63
CA ASP A 72 9.74 28.83 15.74
C ASP A 72 9.19 29.46 14.47
N LYS A 73 7.93 29.87 14.53
CA LYS A 73 7.26 30.65 13.47
C LYS A 73 7.89 32.02 13.23
N GLY A 74 8.77 32.49 14.12
CA GLY A 74 9.60 33.68 13.92
C GLY A 74 10.70 33.50 12.87
N VAL A 75 11.05 32.27 12.50
CA VAL A 75 12.01 31.96 11.45
C VAL A 75 11.32 32.04 10.08
N LYS A 76 11.53 33.13 9.35
CA LYS A 76 10.95 33.34 8.01
C LYS A 76 11.82 32.79 6.90
N THR A 77 13.14 32.88 7.09
CA THR A 77 14.14 32.44 6.11
C THR A 77 15.28 31.79 6.88
N ALA A 78 15.57 30.54 6.55
CA ALA A 78 16.70 29.79 7.10
C ALA A 78 17.38 29.03 5.97
N ALA A 79 18.69 29.21 5.83
CA ALA A 79 19.51 28.54 4.83
C ALA A 79 20.87 28.20 5.42
N ILE A 80 21.51 27.17 4.87
CA ILE A 80 22.85 26.72 5.27
C ILE A 80 23.82 26.99 4.13
N PHE A 81 24.96 27.57 4.47
CA PHE A 81 26.03 27.91 3.54
C PHE A 81 27.32 27.21 3.93
N THR A 82 28.15 26.88 2.94
CA THR A 82 29.52 26.43 3.16
C THR A 82 30.38 27.60 3.67
N ALA A 83 31.55 27.31 4.24
CA ALA A 83 32.54 28.33 4.60
C ALA A 83 32.86 29.31 3.44
N ASP A 84 32.81 28.82 2.21
CA ASP A 84 33.07 29.57 0.97
C ASP A 84 31.88 30.43 0.49
N GLY A 85 30.72 30.37 1.16
CA GLY A 85 29.53 31.17 0.84
C GLY A 85 28.56 30.56 -0.17
N SER A 86 28.78 29.32 -0.62
CA SER A 86 27.83 28.58 -1.47
C SER A 86 26.67 28.00 -0.64
N GLU A 87 25.44 28.10 -1.15
CA GLU A 87 24.26 27.52 -0.48
C GLU A 87 24.24 25.99 -0.61
N ILE A 88 23.95 25.30 0.50
CA ILE A 88 23.88 23.84 0.56
C ILE A 88 22.44 23.39 0.29
N ALA A 89 22.27 22.52 -0.70
CA ALA A 89 20.95 22.02 -1.10
C ALA A 89 20.26 21.28 0.07
N GLY A 90 18.94 21.48 0.20
CA GLY A 90 18.14 20.83 1.24
C GLY A 90 18.07 19.29 1.17
N SER A 91 18.46 18.68 0.04
CA SER A 91 18.58 17.23 -0.11
C SER A 91 19.88 16.66 0.47
N THR A 92 20.84 17.50 0.85
CA THR A 92 22.13 17.08 1.41
C THR A 92 21.92 16.38 2.74
N LEU A 93 22.56 15.22 2.94
CA LEU A 93 22.52 14.49 4.20
C LEU A 93 23.27 15.27 5.29
N MET A 94 22.75 15.22 6.52
CA MET A 94 23.41 15.88 7.64
C MET A 94 24.80 15.30 7.91
N GLU A 95 25.03 14.02 7.61
CA GLU A 95 26.36 13.41 7.73
C GLU A 95 27.43 14.19 6.95
N ILE A 96 27.14 14.55 5.69
CA ILE A 96 28.06 15.28 4.81
C ILE A 96 28.28 16.69 5.34
N LEU A 97 27.22 17.35 5.83
CA LEU A 97 27.32 18.70 6.39
C LEU A 97 28.23 18.71 7.62
N LEU A 98 28.09 17.74 8.52
CA LEU A 98 28.85 17.66 9.77
C LEU A 98 30.33 17.27 9.60
N MET A 99 30.78 17.00 8.37
CA MET A 99 32.20 16.75 8.10
C MET A 99 33.02 18.04 8.06
N ASN A 100 32.39 19.17 7.70
CA ASN A 100 33.04 20.46 7.50
C ASN A 100 32.37 21.54 8.34
N ASP A 101 33.07 22.65 8.57
CA ASP A 101 32.48 23.83 9.19
C ASP A 101 31.53 24.52 8.20
N PHE A 102 30.41 25.03 8.70
CA PHE A 102 29.36 25.64 7.88
C PHE A 102 28.77 26.87 8.56
N LYS A 103 28.04 27.66 7.79
CA LYS A 103 27.35 28.87 8.26
C LYS A 103 25.85 28.67 8.16
N VAL A 104 25.13 29.03 9.21
CA VAL A 104 23.66 29.04 9.21
C VAL A 104 23.19 30.47 9.17
N VAL A 105 22.32 30.80 8.21
CA VAL A 105 21.72 32.13 8.10
C VAL A 105 20.26 32.03 8.49
N ILE A 106 19.88 32.68 9.59
CA ILE A 106 18.48 32.76 10.08
C ILE A 106 18.07 34.23 10.06
N ASN A 107 17.02 34.57 9.30
CA ASN A 107 16.47 35.93 9.22
C ASN A 107 17.53 37.02 8.97
N LYS A 108 18.53 36.73 8.10
CA LYS A 108 19.68 37.59 7.76
C LYS A 108 20.80 37.69 8.82
N VAL A 109 20.66 37.00 9.95
CA VAL A 109 21.75 36.82 10.92
C VAL A 109 22.56 35.59 10.53
N THR A 110 23.88 35.74 10.43
CA THR A 110 24.79 34.64 10.06
C THR A 110 25.47 34.10 11.32
N TYR A 111 25.42 32.79 11.49
CA TYR A 111 26.04 32.05 12.59
C TYR A 111 27.09 31.11 12.03
N ASP A 112 28.33 31.26 12.49
CA ASP A 112 29.42 30.35 12.13
C ASP A 112 29.37 29.11 13.05
N VAL A 113 29.24 27.93 12.46
CA VAL A 113 29.12 26.67 13.20
C VAL A 113 30.39 25.85 13.01
N ARG A 114 31.08 25.59 14.12
CA ARG A 114 32.26 24.72 14.14
C ARG A 114 31.86 23.29 14.46
N CYS A 115 32.19 22.36 13.57
CA CYS A 115 31.90 20.95 13.72
C CYS A 115 33.02 20.25 14.52
N PRO A 116 32.70 19.52 15.61
CA PRO A 116 33.70 18.71 16.29
C PRO A 116 34.21 17.63 15.33
N LYS A 117 35.51 17.63 15.02
CA LYS A 117 36.11 16.57 14.20
C LYS A 117 35.96 15.25 14.96
N LYS A 118 35.31 14.26 14.34
CA LYS A 118 35.21 12.91 14.91
C LYS A 118 36.63 12.37 15.10
N GLU A 119 37.03 12.19 16.35
CA GLU A 119 38.28 11.53 16.71
C GLU A 119 38.19 10.09 16.20
N LYS A 120 39.15 9.66 15.37
CA LYS A 120 39.21 8.27 14.88
C LYS A 120 39.64 7.39 16.05
N LEU A 121 38.68 6.88 16.81
CA LEU A 121 38.95 5.88 17.86
C LEU A 121 39.62 4.64 17.20
N ASN A 122 40.57 4.00 17.91
CA ASN A 122 41.30 2.81 17.47
C ASN A 122 40.38 1.76 16.81
N SER A 123 40.81 1.20 15.67
CA SER A 123 40.03 0.30 14.82
C SER A 123 39.54 -0.97 15.53
N GLU A 124 40.23 -1.42 16.57
CA GLU A 124 39.86 -2.60 17.36
C GLU A 124 38.69 -2.31 18.32
N HIS A 125 38.68 -1.16 18.98
CA HIS A 125 37.55 -0.78 19.86
C HIS A 125 36.29 -0.39 19.06
N THR A 126 36.44 0.04 17.80
CA THR A 126 35.28 0.29 16.94
C THR A 126 34.52 -1.00 16.59
N THR A 127 35.22 -2.11 16.34
CA THR A 127 34.58 -3.37 15.96
C THR A 127 33.87 -4.04 17.15
N GLU A 128 34.46 -4.01 18.34
CA GLU A 128 33.81 -4.52 19.57
C GLU A 128 32.50 -3.78 19.88
N MET A 129 32.52 -2.45 19.78
CA MET A 129 31.35 -1.60 19.99
C MET A 129 30.26 -1.83 18.94
N GLU A 130 30.64 -2.06 17.68
CA GLU A 130 29.69 -2.43 16.62
C GLU A 130 29.04 -3.80 16.88
N ASN A 131 29.82 -4.77 17.36
CA ASN A 131 29.30 -6.07 17.76
C ASN A 131 28.28 -5.92 18.90
N MET A 132 28.58 -5.15 19.95
CA MET A 132 27.63 -4.88 21.04
C MET A 132 26.35 -4.18 20.54
N LYS A 133 26.48 -3.19 19.64
CA LYS A 133 25.33 -2.52 19.03
C LYS A 133 24.47 -3.50 18.22
N SER A 134 25.08 -4.41 17.46
CA SER A 134 24.34 -5.40 16.68
C SER A 134 23.59 -6.40 17.57
N LEU A 135 24.18 -6.82 18.70
CA LEU A 135 23.53 -7.66 19.70
C LEU A 135 22.35 -6.96 20.36
N VAL A 136 22.53 -5.71 20.79
CA VAL A 136 21.44 -4.89 21.36
C VAL A 136 20.34 -4.69 20.32
N HIS A 137 20.68 -4.45 19.06
CA HIS A 137 19.69 -4.31 17.99
C HIS A 137 18.93 -5.61 17.73
N ARG A 138 19.60 -6.78 17.71
CA ARG A 138 18.96 -8.09 17.61
C ARG A 138 18.01 -8.33 18.79
N LEU A 139 18.43 -8.01 20.01
CA LEU A 139 17.62 -8.17 21.21
C LEU A 139 16.40 -7.23 21.19
N PHE A 140 16.60 -5.95 20.83
CA PHE A 140 15.52 -4.98 20.66
C PHE A 140 14.52 -5.44 19.61
N THR A 141 15.01 -5.95 18.48
CA THR A 141 14.18 -6.48 17.39
C THR A 141 13.41 -7.72 17.84
N ALA A 142 14.02 -8.62 18.60
CA ALA A 142 13.36 -9.81 19.14
C ALA A 142 12.27 -9.44 20.16
N LEU A 143 12.56 -8.53 21.10
CA LEU A 143 11.62 -8.10 22.13
C LEU A 143 10.39 -7.37 21.54
N HIS A 144 10.56 -6.61 20.47
CA HIS A 144 9.47 -5.86 19.83
C HIS A 144 8.91 -6.57 18.59
N LEU A 145 9.34 -7.80 18.30
CA LEU A 145 8.98 -8.50 17.06
C LEU A 145 7.46 -8.67 16.95
N GLU A 146 6.82 -9.11 18.03
CA GLU A 146 5.37 -9.33 18.06
C GLU A 146 4.58 -8.04 17.86
N GLU A 147 4.98 -6.95 18.54
CA GLU A 147 4.32 -5.65 18.39
C GLU A 147 4.43 -5.12 16.96
N PHE A 148 5.62 -5.23 16.35
CA PHE A 148 5.83 -4.83 14.97
C PHE A 148 5.03 -5.71 13.98
N GLN A 149 4.98 -7.02 14.21
CA GLN A 149 4.22 -7.94 13.38
C GLN A 149 2.71 -7.70 13.50
N LYS A 150 2.18 -7.52 14.71
CA LYS A 150 0.76 -7.21 14.95
C LYS A 150 0.34 -5.89 14.30
N LYS A 151 1.18 -4.85 14.43
CA LYS A 151 0.96 -3.56 13.75
C LYS A 151 0.96 -3.71 12.24
N ARG A 152 1.87 -4.52 11.69
CA ARG A 152 1.95 -4.81 10.25
C ARG A 152 0.73 -5.59 9.77
N GLU A 153 0.24 -6.56 10.55
CA GLU A 153 -0.99 -7.30 10.23
C GLU A 153 -2.19 -6.35 10.20
N HIS A 154 -2.35 -5.49 11.20
CA HIS A 154 -3.45 -4.50 11.22
C HIS A 154 -3.41 -3.57 10.01
N GLN A 155 -2.23 -3.05 9.66
CA GLN A 155 -2.08 -2.22 8.46
C GLN A 155 -2.39 -2.97 7.16
N LEU A 156 -2.09 -4.27 7.09
CA LEU A 156 -2.45 -5.10 5.93
C LEU A 156 -3.95 -5.39 5.87
N LEU A 157 -4.60 -5.65 7.02
CA LEU A 157 -6.05 -5.81 7.11
C LEU A 157 -6.79 -4.55 6.67
N GLU A 158 -6.41 -3.39 7.21
CA GLU A 158 -7.00 -2.10 6.82
C GLU A 158 -6.88 -1.85 5.31
N LYS A 159 -5.72 -2.17 4.73
CA LYS A 159 -5.53 -2.08 3.27
C LYS A 159 -6.45 -3.05 2.52
N ILE A 160 -6.56 -4.30 2.96
CA ILE A 160 -7.44 -5.29 2.34
C ILE A 160 -8.89 -4.83 2.39
N ASP A 161 -9.36 -4.33 3.54
CA ASP A 161 -10.73 -3.84 3.71
C ASP A 161 -11.00 -2.62 2.84
N HIS A 162 -10.06 -1.68 2.76
CA HIS A 162 -10.15 -0.55 1.85
C HIS A 162 -10.22 -0.99 0.37
N LEU A 163 -9.33 -1.90 -0.06
CA LEU A 163 -9.34 -2.42 -1.42
C LEU A 163 -10.63 -3.20 -1.73
N LYS A 164 -11.13 -3.99 -0.78
CA LYS A 164 -12.38 -4.74 -0.90
C LYS A 164 -13.58 -3.79 -1.00
N GLY A 165 -13.60 -2.72 -0.21
CA GLY A 165 -14.63 -1.68 -0.29
C GLY A 165 -14.67 -1.00 -1.65
N GLN A 166 -13.52 -0.72 -2.25
CA GLN A 166 -13.45 -0.19 -3.63
C GLN A 166 -13.86 -1.22 -4.69
N LEU A 167 -13.63 -2.52 -4.44
CA LEU A 167 -13.99 -3.60 -5.37
C LEU A 167 -15.48 -3.95 -5.35
N GLN A 168 -16.15 -3.78 -4.21
CA GLN A 168 -17.56 -4.12 -4.00
C GLN A 168 -18.53 -3.55 -5.05
N PRO A 169 -18.51 -2.25 -5.41
CA PRO A 169 -19.42 -1.72 -6.44
C PRO A 169 -19.14 -2.30 -7.84
N LEU A 170 -17.88 -2.67 -8.10
CA LEU A 170 -17.44 -3.25 -9.38
C LEU A 170 -17.94 -4.70 -9.49
N GLU A 171 -17.90 -5.44 -8.39
CA GLU A 171 -18.43 -6.80 -8.29
C GLU A 171 -19.96 -6.85 -8.35
N GLU A 172 -20.65 -5.91 -7.70
CA GLU A 172 -22.11 -5.82 -7.78
C GLU A 172 -22.58 -5.54 -9.21
N MET A 173 -21.90 -4.64 -9.92
CA MET A 173 -22.19 -4.36 -11.32
C MET A 173 -21.95 -5.60 -12.20
N LYS A 174 -20.87 -6.35 -11.95
CA LYS A 174 -20.61 -7.63 -12.62
C LYS A 174 -21.74 -8.64 -12.36
N ALA A 175 -22.15 -8.81 -11.12
CA ALA A 175 -23.20 -9.77 -10.74
C ALA A 175 -24.55 -9.42 -11.39
N ARG A 176 -24.91 -8.13 -11.46
CA ARG A 176 -26.13 -7.68 -12.15
C ARG A 176 -26.13 -8.02 -13.64
N ILE A 177 -24.98 -7.90 -14.30
CA ILE A 177 -24.83 -8.23 -15.72
C ILE A 177 -24.95 -9.74 -15.92
N GLU A 178 -24.30 -10.53 -15.07
CA GLU A 178 -24.35 -11.99 -15.10
C GLU A 178 -25.78 -12.50 -14.93
N ALA A 179 -26.50 -12.03 -13.90
CA ALA A 179 -27.90 -12.39 -13.66
C ALA A 179 -28.81 -12.04 -14.85
N ARG A 180 -28.59 -10.89 -15.50
CA ARG A 180 -29.38 -10.51 -16.69
C ARG A 180 -29.12 -11.44 -17.88
N SER A 181 -27.87 -11.86 -18.08
CA SER A 181 -27.52 -12.80 -19.15
C SER A 181 -28.08 -14.21 -18.91
N GLU A 182 -28.11 -14.65 -17.66
CA GLU A 182 -28.70 -15.94 -17.25
C GLU A 182 -30.21 -15.95 -17.53
N ALA A 183 -30.92 -14.90 -17.12
CA ALA A 183 -32.35 -14.77 -17.34
C ALA A 183 -32.70 -14.78 -18.83
N GLN A 184 -31.90 -14.10 -19.67
CA GLN A 184 -32.10 -14.11 -21.13
C GLN A 184 -31.86 -15.48 -21.75
N THR A 185 -30.80 -16.18 -21.33
CA THR A 185 -30.48 -17.52 -21.86
C THR A 185 -31.55 -18.53 -21.45
N ASN A 186 -31.96 -18.51 -20.18
CA ASN A 186 -33.05 -19.36 -19.69
C ASN A 186 -34.37 -19.02 -20.38
N GLY A 187 -34.67 -17.73 -20.59
CA GLY A 187 -35.86 -17.29 -21.31
C GLY A 187 -35.90 -17.82 -22.75
N LEU A 188 -34.77 -17.82 -23.46
CA LEU A 188 -34.67 -18.37 -24.80
C LEU A 188 -34.88 -19.90 -24.82
N LEU A 189 -34.31 -20.62 -23.85
CA LEU A 189 -34.52 -22.06 -23.70
C LEU A 189 -35.99 -22.40 -23.41
N TRP A 190 -36.64 -21.67 -22.49
CA TRP A 190 -38.06 -21.83 -22.20
C TRP A 190 -38.95 -21.46 -23.37
N ALA A 191 -38.60 -20.42 -24.14
CA ALA A 191 -39.31 -20.05 -25.36
C ALA A 191 -39.19 -21.13 -26.44
N GLY A 192 -38.00 -21.73 -26.61
CA GLY A 192 -37.80 -22.87 -27.50
C GLY A 192 -38.63 -24.09 -27.09
N LEU A 193 -38.68 -24.39 -25.79
CA LEU A 193 -39.50 -25.47 -25.26
C LEU A 193 -41.00 -25.21 -25.51
N ALA A 194 -41.48 -24.00 -25.22
CA ALA A 194 -42.87 -23.61 -25.45
C ALA A 194 -43.26 -23.70 -26.93
N LEU A 195 -42.38 -23.25 -27.84
CA LEU A 195 -42.60 -23.35 -29.28
C LEU A 195 -42.72 -24.81 -29.73
N LEU A 196 -41.84 -25.69 -29.27
CA LEU A 196 -41.91 -27.12 -29.57
C LEU A 196 -43.18 -27.78 -29.00
N SER A 197 -43.61 -27.39 -27.80
CA SER A 197 -44.86 -27.89 -27.20
C SER A 197 -46.10 -27.44 -27.98
N ILE A 198 -46.15 -26.17 -28.38
CA ILE A 198 -47.25 -25.63 -29.21
C ILE A 198 -47.27 -26.32 -30.58
N GLN A 199 -46.09 -26.49 -31.20
CA GLN A 199 -45.95 -27.17 -32.48
C GLN A 199 -46.47 -28.61 -32.41
N GLY A 200 -46.10 -29.37 -31.36
CA GLY A 200 -46.59 -30.73 -31.15
C GLY A 200 -48.10 -30.78 -30.91
N GLY A 201 -48.64 -29.86 -30.10
CA GLY A 201 -50.08 -29.77 -29.84
C GLY A 201 -50.90 -29.41 -31.09
N ALA A 202 -50.41 -28.49 -31.92
CA ALA A 202 -51.05 -28.12 -33.17
C ALA A 202 -51.10 -29.31 -34.15
N LEU A 203 -49.99 -30.04 -34.29
CA LEU A 203 -49.94 -31.25 -35.11
C LEU A 203 -50.93 -32.31 -34.60
N ALA A 204 -50.96 -32.57 -33.29
CA ALA A 204 -51.90 -33.51 -32.68
C ALA A 204 -53.37 -33.12 -32.92
N TRP A 205 -53.70 -31.84 -32.80
CA TRP A 205 -55.03 -31.31 -33.11
C TRP A 205 -55.41 -31.53 -34.58
N PHE A 206 -54.52 -31.17 -35.52
CA PHE A 206 -54.77 -31.36 -36.95
C PHE A 206 -54.94 -32.83 -37.32
N THR A 207 -54.14 -33.74 -36.74
CA THR A 207 -54.23 -35.18 -37.04
C THR A 207 -55.47 -35.88 -36.49
N TRP A 208 -56.11 -35.35 -35.44
CA TRP A 208 -57.26 -36.00 -34.82
C TRP A 208 -58.61 -35.37 -35.17
N TRP A 209 -58.65 -34.05 -35.41
CA TRP A 209 -59.92 -33.34 -35.59
C TRP A 209 -60.17 -32.85 -37.02
N VAL A 210 -59.14 -32.59 -37.83
CA VAL A 210 -59.30 -31.86 -39.09
C VAL A 210 -58.85 -32.65 -40.32
N TYR A 211 -57.70 -33.32 -40.24
CA TYR A 211 -57.08 -34.03 -41.37
C TYR A 211 -56.72 -35.46 -40.98
N SER A 212 -56.92 -36.40 -41.91
CA SER A 212 -56.41 -37.76 -41.76
C SER A 212 -54.88 -37.78 -41.82
N TRP A 213 -54.29 -38.78 -41.16
CA TRP A 213 -52.83 -38.94 -41.01
C TRP A 213 -52.07 -38.93 -42.36
N ASP A 214 -52.68 -39.50 -43.40
CA ASP A 214 -52.12 -39.59 -44.77
C ASP A 214 -51.78 -38.21 -45.40
N ILE A 215 -52.52 -37.15 -45.05
CA ILE A 215 -52.25 -35.79 -45.54
C ILE A 215 -51.18 -35.08 -44.69
N MET A 216 -51.08 -35.44 -43.41
CA MET A 216 -50.17 -34.79 -42.45
C MET A 216 -48.76 -35.39 -42.44
N GLU A 217 -48.60 -36.63 -42.92
CA GLU A 217 -47.32 -37.33 -43.02
C GLU A 217 -46.21 -36.46 -43.67
N PRO A 218 -46.34 -35.99 -44.92
CA PRO A 218 -45.28 -35.18 -45.56
C PRO A 218 -45.03 -33.84 -44.84
N VAL A 219 -46.07 -33.24 -44.26
CA VAL A 219 -45.97 -31.96 -43.54
C VAL A 219 -45.10 -32.11 -42.29
N THR A 220 -45.29 -33.18 -41.51
CA THR A 220 -44.48 -33.45 -40.32
C THR A 220 -43.02 -33.74 -40.65
N TYR A 221 -42.76 -34.41 -41.77
CA TYR A 221 -41.40 -34.63 -42.28
C TYR A 221 -40.69 -33.31 -42.60
N PHE A 222 -41.33 -32.41 -43.34
CA PHE A 222 -40.76 -31.10 -43.67
C PHE A 222 -40.49 -30.26 -42.42
N ILE A 223 -41.40 -30.28 -41.45
CA ILE A 223 -41.24 -29.53 -40.20
C ILE A 223 -40.08 -30.09 -39.36
N THR A 224 -39.94 -31.41 -39.27
CA THR A 224 -38.84 -32.05 -38.53
C THR A 224 -37.50 -31.71 -39.18
N PHE A 225 -37.42 -31.82 -40.51
CA PHE A 225 -36.23 -31.45 -41.27
C PHE A 225 -35.90 -29.96 -41.11
N ALA A 226 -36.89 -29.07 -41.13
CA ALA A 226 -36.71 -27.64 -40.90
C ALA A 226 -36.17 -27.36 -39.48
N ASN A 227 -36.72 -27.99 -38.45
CA ASN A 227 -36.24 -27.86 -37.08
C ASN A 227 -34.78 -28.36 -36.93
N SER A 228 -34.44 -29.50 -37.53
CA SER A 228 -33.06 -29.99 -37.58
C SER A 228 -32.13 -29.04 -38.32
N MET A 229 -32.58 -28.46 -39.44
CA MET A 229 -31.81 -27.49 -40.22
C MET A 229 -31.55 -26.20 -39.43
N VAL A 230 -32.54 -25.70 -38.68
CA VAL A 230 -32.39 -24.54 -37.80
C VAL A 230 -31.42 -24.83 -36.66
N PHE A 231 -31.51 -26.01 -36.03
CA PHE A 231 -30.58 -26.43 -34.99
C PHE A 231 -29.14 -26.53 -35.51
N PHE A 232 -28.95 -27.11 -36.69
CA PHE A 232 -27.65 -27.18 -37.36
C PHE A 232 -27.13 -25.80 -37.79
N ALA A 233 -27.97 -24.94 -38.35
CA ALA A 233 -27.60 -23.58 -38.72
C ALA A 233 -27.17 -22.77 -37.48
N TYR A 234 -27.92 -22.89 -36.38
CA TYR A 234 -27.55 -22.31 -35.09
C TYR A 234 -26.20 -22.85 -34.61
N PHE A 235 -25.96 -24.17 -34.71
CA PHE A 235 -24.67 -24.76 -34.36
C PHE A 235 -23.51 -24.24 -35.22
N ILE A 236 -23.69 -24.13 -36.54
CA ILE A 236 -22.67 -23.62 -37.48
C ILE A 236 -22.36 -22.14 -37.22
N VAL A 237 -23.38 -21.32 -36.91
CA VAL A 237 -23.20 -19.90 -36.61
C VAL A 237 -22.56 -19.72 -35.22
N THR A 238 -22.96 -20.54 -34.25
CA THR A 238 -22.52 -20.39 -32.86
C THR A 238 -21.12 -20.98 -32.63
N ARG A 239 -20.68 -21.99 -33.42
CA ARG A 239 -19.32 -22.58 -33.39
C ARG A 239 -18.76 -22.82 -31.98
N GLN A 240 -19.61 -23.30 -31.07
CA GLN A 240 -19.21 -23.49 -29.68
C GLN A 240 -19.95 -24.69 -29.08
N ASP A 241 -19.18 -25.54 -28.40
CA ASP A 241 -19.72 -26.60 -27.57
C ASP A 241 -20.67 -25.99 -26.54
N TYR A 242 -21.76 -26.70 -26.24
CA TYR A 242 -22.89 -26.30 -25.39
C TYR A 242 -22.52 -26.13 -23.91
N THR A 243 -21.30 -25.70 -23.60
CA THR A 243 -20.84 -25.42 -22.25
C THR A 243 -21.27 -24.00 -21.88
N TYR A 244 -22.39 -23.92 -21.18
CA TYR A 244 -23.01 -22.72 -20.60
C TYR A 244 -21.99 -21.75 -19.93
N SER A 245 -20.90 -22.28 -19.36
CA SER A 245 -19.86 -21.47 -18.72
C SER A 245 -18.92 -20.72 -19.69
N ALA A 246 -18.65 -21.27 -20.88
CA ALA A 246 -17.74 -20.67 -21.85
C ALA A 246 -18.38 -19.46 -22.57
N ILE A 247 -19.68 -19.56 -22.87
CA ILE A 247 -20.45 -18.47 -23.47
C ILE A 247 -20.56 -17.31 -22.48
N LYS A 248 -20.89 -17.58 -21.21
CA LYS A 248 -20.93 -16.56 -20.16
C LYS A 248 -19.64 -15.78 -20.04
N THR A 249 -18.51 -16.47 -20.01
CA THR A 249 -17.20 -15.84 -19.82
C THR A 249 -16.85 -14.89 -20.98
N ARG A 250 -17.16 -15.29 -22.22
CA ARG A 250 -16.86 -14.49 -23.42
C ARG A 250 -17.85 -13.34 -23.61
N GLN A 251 -19.15 -13.58 -23.40
CA GLN A 251 -20.19 -12.56 -23.42
C GLN A 251 -19.93 -11.51 -22.33
N PHE A 252 -19.55 -11.97 -21.13
CA PHE A 252 -19.13 -11.12 -20.03
C PHE A 252 -17.92 -10.28 -20.43
N LEU A 253 -16.85 -10.87 -20.96
CA LEU A 253 -15.64 -10.13 -21.36
C LEU A 253 -15.95 -9.07 -22.43
N HIS A 254 -16.73 -9.43 -23.46
CA HIS A 254 -17.09 -8.52 -24.54
C HIS A 254 -18.00 -7.37 -24.05
N TYR A 255 -19.02 -7.70 -23.26
CA TYR A 255 -19.93 -6.71 -22.68
C TYR A 255 -19.22 -5.82 -21.65
N PHE A 256 -18.35 -6.39 -20.83
CA PHE A 256 -17.51 -5.69 -19.86
C PHE A 256 -16.56 -4.71 -20.54
N HIS A 257 -15.88 -5.10 -21.63
CA HIS A 257 -15.06 -4.17 -22.43
C HIS A 257 -15.89 -3.08 -23.12
N LYS A 258 -17.06 -3.41 -23.65
CA LYS A 258 -17.95 -2.45 -24.32
C LYS A 258 -18.52 -1.42 -23.33
N LYS A 259 -19.00 -1.89 -22.17
CA LYS A 259 -19.47 -1.04 -21.07
C LYS A 259 -18.34 -0.25 -20.44
N SER A 260 -17.15 -0.82 -20.33
CA SER A 260 -15.96 -0.12 -19.85
C SER A 260 -15.64 1.10 -20.69
N LYS A 261 -15.68 0.96 -22.02
CA LYS A 261 -15.50 2.08 -22.95
C LYS A 261 -16.62 3.12 -22.86
N GLN A 262 -17.85 2.71 -22.60
CA GLN A 262 -19.00 3.63 -22.56
C GLN A 262 -19.16 4.37 -21.22
N GLN A 263 -18.81 3.74 -20.10
CA GLN A 263 -18.94 4.30 -18.75
C GLN A 263 -17.61 4.77 -18.13
N HIS A 264 -16.52 4.84 -18.90
CA HIS A 264 -15.16 5.15 -18.39
C HIS A 264 -14.78 4.25 -17.19
N PHE A 265 -15.24 3.02 -17.19
CA PHE A 265 -14.86 2.06 -16.15
C PHE A 265 -13.48 1.54 -16.51
N ASP A 266 -12.48 1.86 -15.71
CA ASP A 266 -11.10 1.49 -15.99
C ASP A 266 -10.87 0.01 -15.62
N VAL A 267 -10.96 -0.86 -16.63
CA VAL A 267 -10.64 -2.30 -16.48
C VAL A 267 -9.22 -2.50 -15.96
N VAL A 268 -8.31 -1.60 -16.33
CA VAL A 268 -6.91 -1.65 -15.86
C VAL A 268 -6.88 -1.37 -14.37
N GLN A 269 -7.65 -0.40 -13.90
CA GLN A 269 -7.80 -0.12 -12.47
C GLN A 269 -8.43 -1.29 -11.71
N TYR A 270 -9.46 -1.95 -12.25
CA TYR A 270 -10.07 -3.13 -11.60
C TYR A 270 -9.08 -4.30 -11.49
N ASN A 271 -8.36 -4.61 -12.57
CA ASN A 271 -7.36 -5.68 -12.58
C ASN A 271 -6.23 -5.36 -11.60
N LYS A 272 -5.77 -4.11 -11.59
CA LYS A 272 -4.75 -3.63 -10.66
C LYS A 272 -5.22 -3.73 -9.21
N LEU A 273 -6.45 -3.32 -8.90
CA LEU A 273 -7.03 -3.48 -7.56
C LEU A 273 -7.09 -4.95 -7.13
N LYS A 274 -7.46 -5.85 -8.06
CA LYS A 274 -7.55 -7.28 -7.78
C LYS A 274 -6.16 -7.90 -7.55
N GLU A 275 -5.17 -7.48 -8.31
CA GLU A 275 -3.77 -7.88 -8.15
C GLU A 275 -3.19 -7.35 -6.82
N ASP A 276 -3.42 -6.07 -6.51
CA ASP A 276 -3.00 -5.45 -5.25
C ASP A 276 -3.67 -6.14 -4.05
N LEU A 277 -4.94 -6.53 -4.17
CA LEU A 277 -5.66 -7.29 -3.15
C LEU A 277 -5.05 -8.69 -2.97
N ALA A 278 -4.77 -9.40 -4.07
CA ALA A 278 -4.12 -10.71 -4.02
C ALA A 278 -2.75 -10.63 -3.34
N LYS A 279 -1.93 -9.63 -3.71
CA LYS A 279 -0.62 -9.37 -3.12
C LYS A 279 -0.70 -8.99 -1.64
N ALA A 280 -1.69 -8.20 -1.25
CA ALA A 280 -1.92 -7.83 0.16
C ALA A 280 -2.34 -9.06 0.99
N LYS A 281 -3.22 -9.91 0.47
CA LYS A 281 -3.62 -11.17 1.12
C LYS A 281 -2.45 -12.15 1.25
N GLU A 282 -1.63 -12.27 0.22
CA GLU A 282 -0.43 -13.11 0.26
C GLU A 282 0.55 -12.61 1.32
N SER A 283 0.81 -11.30 1.34
CA SER A 283 1.65 -10.66 2.37
C SER A 283 1.12 -10.89 3.78
N LEU A 284 -0.20 -10.79 3.98
CA LEU A 284 -0.84 -11.08 5.25
C LEU A 284 -0.70 -12.57 5.62
N SER A 285 -0.87 -13.48 4.65
CA SER A 285 -0.68 -14.91 4.89
C SER A 285 0.75 -15.24 5.30
N GLN A 286 1.74 -14.54 4.75
CA GLN A 286 3.15 -14.69 5.10
C GLN A 286 3.43 -14.19 6.52
N VAL A 287 2.94 -12.99 6.86
CA VAL A 287 3.06 -12.43 8.23
C VAL A 287 2.39 -13.35 9.25
N ARG A 288 1.22 -13.86 8.89
CA ARG A 288 0.48 -14.83 9.71
C ARG A 288 1.28 -16.11 9.92
N ARG A 289 1.83 -16.70 8.86
CA ARG A 289 2.70 -17.89 9.00
C ARG A 289 3.88 -17.61 9.92
N SER A 290 4.57 -16.46 9.79
CA SER A 290 5.69 -16.14 10.67
C SER A 290 5.31 -15.91 12.14
N LEU A 291 4.06 -15.53 12.42
CA LEU A 291 3.52 -15.36 13.77
C LEU A 291 3.15 -16.69 14.42
N TYR A 292 2.54 -17.61 13.65
CA TYR A 292 2.04 -18.90 14.18
C TYR A 292 3.09 -20.02 14.15
N LEU A 293 4.17 -19.91 13.36
CA LEU A 293 5.21 -20.94 13.29
C LEU A 293 6.03 -21.09 14.60
N PRO A 294 6.40 -20.02 15.32
CA PRO A 294 7.08 -20.14 16.62
C PRO A 294 6.20 -20.77 17.70
N ALA A 295 4.92 -20.38 17.78
CA ALA A 295 3.98 -20.89 18.77
C ALA A 295 3.74 -22.41 18.66
N HIS A 296 3.79 -22.95 17.45
CA HIS A 296 3.53 -24.38 17.20
C HIS A 296 4.76 -25.29 17.48
N ILE A 297 5.96 -24.71 17.57
CA ILE A 297 7.19 -25.45 17.91
C ILE A 297 7.32 -25.57 19.44
N GLU A 298 6.93 -24.55 20.20
CA GLU A 298 6.92 -24.62 21.68
C GLU A 298 5.87 -25.62 22.19
N GLU A 299 4.68 -25.71 21.59
CA GLU A 299 3.66 -26.68 22.01
C GLU A 299 4.05 -28.15 21.74
N LEU A 300 4.87 -28.43 20.71
CA LEU A 300 5.33 -29.79 20.39
C LEU A 300 6.53 -30.25 21.23
N ASP A 301 7.25 -29.31 21.87
CA ASP A 301 8.39 -29.61 22.75
C ASP A 301 7.94 -29.79 24.22
N GLU A 302 6.74 -29.31 24.59
CA GLU A 302 6.14 -29.58 25.91
C GLU A 302 5.35 -30.90 25.99
N GLU A 303 5.07 -31.57 24.86
CA GLU A 303 4.34 -32.85 24.81
C GLU A 303 5.25 -34.10 24.71
N ASN A 304 6.58 -33.95 24.77
CA ASN A 304 7.57 -35.04 24.82
C ASN A 304 8.40 -35.03 26.11
#